data_AF-A0A1J7CM54-F1
#
_entry.id   AF-A0A1J7CM54-F1
#
_cell.length_a   1.000
_cell.length_b   1.000
_cell.length_c   1.000
_cell.angle_alpha   90.00
_cell.angle_beta   90.00
_cell.angle_gamma   90.00
#
_symmetry.space_group_name_H-M   'P 1'
#
loop_
_entity.id
_entity.type
_entity.pdbx_description
1 polymer ?
#
loop_
_entity_poly.entity_id
_entity_poly.type
_entity_poly.pdbx_seq_one_letter_code
_entity_poly.pdbx_strand_id
1 'polypeptide(L)'
;MNQALYSTITLKYLTKNHPEFLKNIHFKEDQSFDSFIKSRSGNRFLWIATYNLEITIGFENHRKECDWHFHMGASAGNNQNQELEELTQELNKILNNEQVFILENDKYIPFDENEEQVVDENNFFFVWDEI
;
A
#
# COMPACT_ATOMS: atom_id res chain seq x y z
N MET A 1 -13.02 7.50 18.23
CA MET A 1 -12.67 6.10 17.89
C MET A 1 -11.28 5.82 18.45
N ASN A 2 -10.95 4.57 18.81
CA ASN A 2 -9.61 4.19 19.28
C ASN A 2 -8.92 3.26 18.27
N GLN A 3 -7.61 3.05 18.41
CA GLN A 3 -6.78 2.27 17.47
C GLN A 3 -7.29 0.85 17.27
N ALA A 4 -7.67 0.17 18.35
CA ALA A 4 -8.19 -1.19 18.30
C ALA A 4 -9.48 -1.30 17.48
N LEU A 5 -10.43 -0.38 17.69
CA LEU A 5 -11.69 -0.35 16.94
C LEU A 5 -11.43 0.02 15.47
N TYR A 6 -10.56 1.00 15.22
CA TYR A 6 -10.17 1.42 13.88
C TYR A 6 -9.61 0.23 13.08
N SER A 7 -8.60 -0.42 13.65
CA SER A 7 -7.92 -1.59 13.07
C SER A 7 -8.87 -2.77 12.87
N THR A 8 -9.80 -3.00 13.79
CA THR A 8 -10.83 -4.06 13.66
C THR A 8 -11.75 -3.81 12.47
N ILE A 9 -12.15 -2.55 12.25
CA ILE A 9 -13.01 -2.19 11.11
C ILE A 9 -12.24 -2.36 9.80
N THR A 10 -11.00 -1.87 9.72
CA THR A 10 -10.13 -2.04 8.54
C THR A 10 -9.90 -3.52 8.22
N LEU A 11 -9.62 -4.35 9.24
CA LEU A 11 -9.41 -5.78 9.05
C LEU A 11 -10.67 -6.50 8.54
N LYS A 12 -11.86 -6.19 9.08
CA LYS A 12 -13.12 -6.73 8.57
C LYS A 12 -13.36 -6.36 7.12
N TYR A 13 -12.97 -5.15 6.74
CA TYR A 13 -13.09 -4.66 5.38
C TYR A 13 -12.13 -5.42 4.43
N LEU A 14 -10.85 -5.54 4.80
CA LEU A 14 -9.86 -6.34 4.07
C LEU A 14 -10.30 -7.80 3.93
N THR A 15 -10.91 -8.37 4.98
CA THR A 15 -11.42 -9.74 4.94
C THR A 15 -12.45 -9.98 3.83
N LYS A 16 -13.26 -8.95 3.52
CA LYS A 16 -14.29 -9.03 2.47
C LYS A 16 -13.75 -8.74 1.08
N ASN A 17 -12.83 -7.78 0.95
CA ASN A 17 -12.46 -7.22 -0.35
C ASN A 17 -11.06 -7.67 -0.83
N HIS A 18 -10.12 -7.90 0.09
CA HIS A 18 -8.71 -8.23 -0.19
C HIS A 18 -8.20 -9.35 0.75
N PRO A 19 -8.81 -10.55 0.73
CA PRO A 19 -8.50 -11.62 1.67
C PRO A 19 -7.06 -12.16 1.57
N GLU A 20 -6.34 -11.87 0.49
CA GLU A 20 -4.93 -12.21 0.29
C GLU A 20 -4.01 -11.63 1.39
N PHE A 21 -4.36 -10.46 1.94
CA PHE A 21 -3.64 -9.83 3.05
C PHE A 21 -3.87 -10.55 4.39
N LEU A 22 -4.84 -11.45 4.51
CA LEU A 22 -5.08 -12.16 5.77
C LEU A 22 -3.98 -13.18 6.12
N LYS A 23 -3.15 -13.56 5.15
CA LYS A 23 -2.14 -14.61 5.32
C LYS A 23 -0.95 -14.17 6.19
N ASN A 24 -0.65 -12.87 6.25
CA ASN A 24 0.53 -12.35 6.93
C ASN A 24 0.20 -11.15 7.84
N ILE A 25 -0.80 -11.28 8.70
CA ILE A 25 -1.15 -10.23 9.66
C ILE A 25 -0.27 -10.31 10.91
N HIS A 26 0.28 -9.17 11.31
CA HIS A 26 1.07 -8.99 12.51
C HIS A 26 0.49 -7.87 13.37
N PHE A 27 -0.15 -8.24 14.48
CA PHE A 27 -0.68 -7.27 15.43
C PHE A 27 0.42 -6.69 16.35
N LYS A 28 0.24 -5.44 16.73
CA LYS A 28 1.06 -4.71 17.70
C LYS A 28 0.37 -4.64 19.06
N GLU A 29 1.09 -4.15 20.07
CA GLU A 29 0.58 -4.05 21.45
C GLU A 29 -0.66 -3.15 21.56
N ASP A 30 -0.72 -2.07 20.79
CA ASP A 30 -1.84 -1.12 20.71
C ASP A 30 -3.00 -1.60 19.80
N GLN A 31 -2.95 -2.86 19.35
CA GLN A 31 -3.92 -3.49 18.45
C GLN A 31 -3.95 -2.92 17.03
N SER A 32 -2.95 -2.11 16.67
CA SER A 32 -2.62 -1.83 15.30
C SER A 32 -2.12 -3.11 14.60
N PHE A 33 -2.10 -3.15 13.27
CA PHE A 33 -1.54 -4.28 12.54
C PHE A 33 -0.73 -3.86 11.33
N ASP A 34 0.21 -4.72 10.95
CA ASP A 34 0.78 -4.79 9.61
C ASP A 34 0.23 -6.01 8.89
N SER A 35 0.10 -5.92 7.58
CA SER A 35 -0.12 -7.05 6.70
C SER A 35 0.66 -6.87 5.43
N PHE A 36 1.10 -7.97 4.80
CA PHE A 36 1.75 -7.89 3.50
C PHE A 36 1.42 -9.06 2.59
N ILE A 37 1.58 -8.80 1.30
CA ILE A 37 1.66 -9.80 0.24
C ILE A 37 2.98 -9.63 -0.51
N LYS A 38 3.38 -10.65 -1.26
CA LYS A 38 4.54 -10.58 -2.14
C LYS A 38 4.08 -10.40 -3.57
N SER A 39 4.87 -9.69 -4.36
CA SER A 39 4.69 -9.67 -5.81
C SER A 39 4.90 -11.07 -6.39
N ARG A 40 4.48 -11.26 -7.65
CA ARG A 40 4.63 -12.54 -8.33
C ARG A 40 6.10 -12.93 -8.52
N SER A 41 6.98 -11.95 -8.76
CA SER A 41 8.44 -12.17 -8.82
C SER A 41 9.02 -12.57 -7.45
N GLY A 42 8.36 -12.16 -6.37
CA GLY A 42 8.77 -12.38 -4.98
C GLY A 42 9.83 -11.38 -4.48
N ASN A 43 10.23 -10.41 -5.30
CA ASN A 43 11.27 -9.44 -4.96
C ASN A 43 10.74 -8.20 -4.25
N ARG A 44 9.41 -8.02 -4.20
CA ARG A 44 8.76 -6.90 -3.54
C ARG A 44 7.62 -7.33 -2.64
N PHE A 45 7.36 -6.50 -1.63
CA PHE A 45 6.25 -6.67 -0.70
C PHE A 45 5.36 -5.44 -0.78
N LEU A 46 4.06 -5.66 -0.96
CA LEU A 46 3.04 -4.64 -0.78
C LEU A 46 2.47 -4.86 0.61
N TRP A 47 2.49 -3.83 1.44
CA TRP A 47 2.03 -3.89 2.82
C TRP A 47 0.95 -2.87 3.09
N ILE A 48 0.10 -3.21 4.07
CA ILE A 48 -0.94 -2.38 4.64
C ILE A 48 -0.69 -2.33 6.13
N ALA A 49 -0.71 -1.14 6.70
CA ALA A 49 -0.61 -0.96 8.13
C ALA A 49 -1.71 -0.06 8.66
N THR A 50 -2.07 -0.24 9.92
CA THR A 50 -2.87 0.72 10.66
C THR A 50 -2.05 1.32 11.79
N TYR A 51 -1.93 2.64 11.84
CA TYR A 51 -1.22 3.36 12.90
C TYR A 51 -1.88 4.71 13.14
N ASN A 52 -1.96 5.18 14.39
CA ASN A 52 -2.50 6.51 14.73
C ASN A 52 -3.87 6.85 14.11
N LEU A 53 -4.77 5.86 13.99
CA LEU A 53 -6.06 5.98 13.30
C LEU A 53 -5.98 6.29 11.81
N GLU A 54 -4.90 5.85 11.16
CA GLU A 54 -4.67 5.98 9.71
C GLU A 54 -4.45 4.60 9.10
N ILE A 55 -4.72 4.48 7.80
CA ILE A 55 -4.30 3.35 6.98
C ILE A 55 -3.11 3.79 6.15
N THR A 56 -2.03 3.03 6.16
CA THR A 56 -0.87 3.26 5.30
C THR A 56 -0.71 2.09 4.36
N ILE A 57 -0.51 2.35 3.08
CA ILE A 57 -0.06 1.37 2.10
C ILE A 57 1.38 1.65 1.72
N GLY A 58 2.17 0.63 1.41
CA GLY A 58 3.52 0.86 0.90
C GLY A 58 4.19 -0.34 0.30
N PHE A 59 5.36 -0.07 -0.28
CA PHE A 59 6.25 -1.05 -0.89
C PHE A 59 7.51 -1.21 -0.06
N GLU A 60 7.95 -2.45 0.10
CA GLU A 60 9.28 -2.78 0.58
C GLU A 60 10.05 -3.54 -0.48
N ASN A 61 11.35 -3.23 -0.58
CA ASN A 61 12.29 -4.05 -1.33
C ASN A 61 12.58 -5.39 -0.63
N HIS A 62 13.30 -6.28 -1.31
CA HIS A 62 13.71 -7.58 -0.76
C HIS A 62 14.55 -7.47 0.54
N ARG A 63 15.12 -6.30 0.83
CA ARG A 63 15.87 -5.99 2.06
C ARG A 63 15.02 -5.39 3.17
N LYS A 64 13.70 -5.28 2.98
CA LYS A 64 12.76 -4.64 3.93
C LYS A 64 12.97 -3.14 4.09
N GLU A 65 13.56 -2.50 3.10
CA GLU A 65 13.64 -1.04 3.05
C GLU A 65 12.41 -0.50 2.31
N CYS A 66 11.81 0.56 2.85
CA CYS A 66 10.63 1.18 2.25
C CYS A 66 11.01 1.95 0.98
N ASP A 67 10.44 1.54 -0.14
CA ASP A 67 10.59 2.20 -1.44
C ASP A 67 9.66 3.41 -1.51
N TRP A 68 8.37 3.19 -1.20
CA TRP A 68 7.32 4.20 -1.22
C TRP A 68 6.21 3.83 -0.23
N HIS A 69 5.50 4.83 0.29
CA HIS A 69 4.28 4.61 1.06
C HIS A 69 3.35 5.82 0.96
N PHE A 70 2.08 5.59 1.22
CA PHE A 70 1.01 6.59 1.19
C PHE A 70 0.10 6.42 2.39
N HIS A 71 -0.26 7.55 3.01
CA HIS A 71 -1.09 7.61 4.22
C HIS A 71 -2.50 8.08 3.87
N MET A 72 -3.49 7.26 4.23
CA MET A 72 -4.92 7.58 4.17
C MET A 72 -5.36 7.97 5.59
N GLY A 73 -5.66 9.25 5.80
CA GLY A 73 -6.22 9.77 7.06
C GLY A 73 -5.50 10.97 7.68
N ALA A 74 -4.25 11.25 7.30
CA ALA A 74 -3.45 12.30 7.95
C ALA A 74 -3.79 13.74 7.54
N SER A 75 -4.30 13.95 6.31
CA SER A 75 -4.31 15.27 5.66
C SER A 75 -5.64 15.70 5.05
N ALA A 76 -6.63 14.80 4.92
CA ALA A 76 -7.82 15.07 4.09
C ALA A 76 -9.12 15.32 4.86
N GLY A 77 -9.14 15.15 6.20
CA GLY A 77 -10.39 15.23 6.97
C GLY A 77 -11.41 14.14 6.58
N ASN A 78 -10.94 13.08 5.91
CA ASN A 78 -11.73 11.94 5.50
C ASN A 78 -12.27 11.21 6.74
N ASN A 79 -13.45 10.61 6.59
CA ASN A 79 -13.92 9.64 7.56
C ASN A 79 -13.45 8.23 7.16
N GLN A 80 -13.47 7.31 8.12
CA GLN A 80 -12.97 5.95 7.93
C GLN A 80 -13.57 5.20 6.71
N ASN A 81 -14.83 5.44 6.34
CA ASN A 81 -15.38 4.77 5.16
C ASN A 81 -14.73 5.28 3.87
N GLN A 82 -14.43 6.58 3.79
CA GLN A 82 -13.73 7.16 2.64
C GLN A 82 -12.31 6.62 2.54
N GLU A 83 -11.62 6.48 3.67
CA GLU A 83 -10.27 5.87 3.71
C GLU A 83 -10.30 4.40 3.24
N LEU A 84 -11.35 3.64 3.55
CA LEU A 84 -11.51 2.25 3.09
C LEU A 84 -11.85 2.15 1.59
N GLU A 85 -12.62 3.11 1.07
CA GLU A 85 -12.89 3.22 -0.35
C GLU A 85 -11.61 3.57 -1.13
N GLU A 86 -10.85 4.54 -0.63
CA GLU A 86 -9.54 4.93 -1.18
C GLU A 86 -8.54 3.76 -1.13
N LEU A 87 -8.48 3.04 -0.01
CA LEU A 87 -7.69 1.82 0.12
C LEU A 87 -7.99 0.81 -0.99
N THR A 88 -9.28 0.54 -1.24
CA THR A 88 -9.69 -0.40 -2.29
C THR A 88 -9.31 0.09 -3.67
N GLN A 89 -9.49 1.38 -3.94
CA GLN A 89 -9.14 1.97 -5.23
C GLN A 89 -7.65 1.82 -5.50
N GLU A 90 -6.80 2.17 -4.54
CA GLU A 90 -5.35 2.08 -4.68
C GLU A 90 -4.87 0.63 -4.78
N LEU A 91 -5.39 -0.28 -3.93
CA LEU A 91 -5.06 -1.70 -4.04
C LEU A 91 -5.48 -2.29 -5.37
N ASN A 92 -6.67 -1.96 -5.88
CA ASN A 92 -7.12 -2.47 -7.18
C ASN A 92 -6.25 -1.96 -8.32
N LYS A 93 -5.86 -0.69 -8.33
CA LYS A 93 -4.93 -0.15 -9.34
C LYS A 93 -3.62 -0.94 -9.34
N ILE A 94 -3.04 -1.18 -8.17
CA ILE A 94 -1.77 -1.89 -8.02
C ILE A 94 -1.92 -3.36 -8.44
N LEU A 95 -2.90 -4.06 -7.86
CA LEU A 95 -3.08 -5.51 -8.04
C LEU A 95 -3.56 -5.91 -9.43
N ASN A 96 -4.24 -5.01 -10.16
CA ASN A 96 -4.66 -5.24 -11.54
C ASN A 96 -3.60 -4.79 -12.57
N ASN A 97 -2.39 -4.40 -12.12
CA ASN A 97 -1.32 -3.86 -12.97
C ASN A 97 -1.72 -2.59 -13.74
N GLU A 98 -2.64 -1.79 -13.18
CA GLU A 98 -3.03 -0.48 -13.73
C GLU A 98 -2.10 0.64 -13.24
N GLN A 99 -1.57 0.51 -12.01
CA GLN A 99 -0.51 1.39 -11.51
C GLN A 99 0.83 1.03 -12.15
N VAL A 100 1.46 2.03 -12.78
CA VAL A 100 2.81 1.93 -13.33
C VAL A 100 3.82 2.44 -12.29
N PHE A 101 5.00 1.83 -12.25
CA PHE A 101 6.11 2.21 -11.40
C PHE A 101 7.33 2.54 -12.24
N ILE A 102 8.11 3.52 -11.79
CA ILE A 102 9.46 3.80 -12.29
C ILE A 102 10.49 3.38 -11.25
N LEU A 103 11.66 2.95 -11.72
CA LEU A 103 12.80 2.65 -10.84
C LEU A 103 13.70 3.90 -10.74
N GLU A 104 13.73 4.53 -9.57
CA GLU A 104 14.58 5.68 -9.28
C GLU A 104 15.41 5.41 -8.04
N ASN A 105 16.75 5.55 -8.13
CA ASN A 105 17.67 5.34 -7.01
C ASN A 105 17.43 4.00 -6.26
N ASP A 106 17.26 2.91 -7.02
CA ASP A 106 16.91 1.55 -6.54
C ASP A 106 15.54 1.39 -5.85
N LYS A 107 14.66 2.40 -5.95
CA LYS A 107 13.30 2.39 -5.39
C LYS A 107 12.25 2.39 -6.49
N TYR A 108 11.21 1.60 -6.32
CA TYR A 108 10.02 1.69 -7.17
C TYR A 108 9.07 2.76 -6.64
N ILE A 109 8.79 3.75 -7.47
CA ILE A 109 7.90 4.87 -7.15
C ILE A 109 6.72 4.83 -8.12
N PRO A 110 5.47 5.01 -7.65
CA PRO A 110 4.32 5.15 -8.54
C PRO A 110 4.54 6.29 -9.54
N PHE A 111 4.34 5.99 -10.81
CA PHE A 111 4.31 6.99 -11.86
C PHE A 111 2.98 7.75 -11.82
N ASP A 112 3.04 9.08 -11.75
CA ASP A 112 1.89 9.97 -11.91
C ASP A 112 2.13 10.86 -13.13
N GLU A 113 1.28 10.70 -14.15
CA GLU A 113 1.35 11.45 -15.41
C GLU A 113 1.08 12.96 -15.24
N ASN A 114 0.49 13.36 -14.10
CA ASN A 114 0.19 14.75 -13.79
C ASN A 114 1.31 15.44 -13.02
N GLU A 115 2.26 14.69 -12.48
CA GLU A 115 3.47 15.25 -11.89
C GLU A 115 4.50 15.54 -12.98
N GLU A 116 5.25 16.63 -12.85
CA GLU A 116 6.45 16.89 -13.68
C GLU A 116 7.55 15.88 -13.29
N GLN A 117 7.35 14.61 -13.62
CA GLN A 117 8.38 13.59 -13.51
C GLN A 117 9.23 13.65 -14.77
N VAL A 118 10.54 13.90 -14.61
CA VAL A 118 11.49 13.85 -15.72
C VAL A 118 11.63 12.38 -16.13
N VAL A 119 10.80 11.96 -17.07
CA VAL A 119 10.92 10.63 -17.66
C VAL A 119 12.11 10.64 -18.60
N ASP A 120 13.25 10.10 -18.16
CA ASP A 120 14.39 9.83 -19.04
C ASP A 120 14.03 8.69 -20.00
N GLU A 121 14.62 8.71 -21.19
CA GLU A 121 14.45 7.70 -22.24
C GLU A 121 14.91 6.30 -21.80
N ASN A 122 15.67 6.24 -20.69
CA ASN A 122 16.17 5.03 -20.05
C ASN A 122 15.29 4.53 -18.89
N ASN A 123 14.20 5.21 -18.57
CA ASN A 123 13.33 4.79 -17.47
C ASN A 123 12.56 3.53 -17.89
N PHE A 124 12.81 2.44 -17.16
CA PHE A 124 12.02 1.24 -17.27
C PHE A 124 10.72 1.42 -16.50
N PHE A 125 9.61 1.12 -17.16
CA PHE A 125 8.28 1.07 -16.56
C PHE A 125 7.99 -0.35 -16.12
N PHE A 126 7.42 -0.47 -14.93
CA PHE A 126 7.08 -1.75 -14.34
C PHE A 126 5.66 -1.74 -13.79
N VAL A 127 5.07 -2.92 -13.70
CA VAL A 127 3.82 -3.13 -12.96
C VAL A 127 4.03 -4.07 -11.77
N TRP A 128 3.04 -4.17 -10.89
CA TRP A 128 3.13 -4.95 -9.64
C TRP A 128 3.63 -6.39 -9.84
N ASP A 129 3.14 -7.08 -10.87
CA ASP A 129 3.55 -8.47 -11.13
C ASP A 129 5.00 -8.62 -11.62
N GLU A 130 5.62 -7.52 -12.10
CA GLU A 130 6.97 -7.50 -12.66
C GLU A 130 8.03 -7.11 -11.63
N ILE A 131 7.64 -6.42 -10.55
CA ILE A 131 8.56 -5.95 -9.51
C ILE A 131 8.81 -6.95 -8.40
#